data_AF-A0A7G6WTP8-F1
#
_entry.id   AF-A0A7G6WTP8-F1
#
_cell.length_a   1.000
_cell.length_b   1.000
_cell.length_c   1.000
_cell.angle_alpha   90.00
_cell.angle_beta   90.00
_cell.angle_gamma   90.00
#
_symmetry.space_group_name_H-M   'P 1'
#
loop_
_entity.id
_entity.type
_entity.pdbx_description
1 polymer ?
#
loop_
_entity_poly.entity_id
_entity_poly.type
_entity_poly.pdbx_seq_one_letter_code
_entity_poly.pdbx_strand_id
1 'polypeptide(L)'
;MSTLDLVHELGFRVLDEEDDDPVLLRADGTPVDTWREGYPYAERLARDVYDRDKRLLQIELLKLQHWVKRSKQKLVIVFEGRDAAGKGGTIKRFMEHLNGPVLG
;
A
#
# COMPACT_ATOMS: atom_id res chain seq x y z
N MET A 1 -15.27 22.39 1.45
CA MET A 1 -15.86 21.11 1.86
C MET A 1 -14.82 20.04 1.60
N SER A 2 -14.32 19.38 2.64
CA SER A 2 -13.25 18.39 2.50
C SER A 2 -13.81 17.05 2.02
N THR A 3 -12.98 16.19 1.45
CA THR A 3 -13.38 14.83 1.03
C THR A 3 -13.94 14.01 2.20
N LEU A 4 -13.47 14.26 3.43
CA LEU A 4 -13.98 13.64 4.65
C LEU A 4 -15.41 14.09 4.98
N ASP A 5 -15.73 15.37 4.74
CA ASP A 5 -17.08 15.91 4.96
C ASP A 5 -18.09 15.28 3.99
N LEU A 6 -17.70 15.09 2.72
CA LEU A 6 -18.54 14.48 1.70
C LEU A 6 -18.84 13.00 2.00
N VAL A 7 -17.85 12.27 2.53
CA VAL A 7 -17.99 10.86 2.93
C VAL A 7 -19.02 10.73 4.07
N HIS A 8 -18.95 11.61 5.07
CA HIS A 8 -19.87 11.60 6.21
C HIS A 8 -21.30 12.01 5.81
N GLU A 9 -21.45 13.02 4.94
CA GLU A 9 -22.76 13.48 4.46
C GLU A 9 -23.47 12.42 3.60
N LEU A 10 -22.71 11.62 2.85
CA LEU A 10 -23.21 10.48 2.08
C LEU A 10 -23.40 9.19 2.91
N GLY A 11 -23.14 9.24 4.23
CA GLY A 11 -23.33 8.13 5.15
C GLY A 11 -22.23 7.05 5.11
N PHE A 12 -21.10 7.32 4.45
CA PHE A 12 -19.95 6.42 4.43
C PHE A 12 -18.98 6.72 5.59
N ARG A 13 -18.16 5.73 5.96
CA ARG A 13 -17.07 5.88 6.95
C ARG A 13 -15.79 5.31 6.37
N VAL A 14 -14.64 5.86 6.78
CA VAL A 14 -13.33 5.30 6.44
C VAL A 14 -12.75 4.64 7.69
N LEU A 15 -12.40 3.36 7.59
CA LEU A 15 -11.54 2.69 8.55
C LEU A 15 -10.11 2.72 8.02
N ASP A 16 -9.24 3.42 8.73
CA ASP A 16 -7.82 3.53 8.41
C ASP A 16 -7.03 2.97 9.60
N GLU A 17 -6.55 1.73 9.46
CA GLU A 17 -5.65 1.12 10.43
C GLU A 17 -4.21 1.34 9.97
N GLU A 18 -3.30 1.72 10.87
CA GLU A 18 -1.95 2.25 10.56
C GLU A 18 -1.12 1.41 9.56
N ASP A 19 -1.34 0.09 9.55
CA ASP A 19 -0.61 -0.87 8.72
C ASP A 19 -1.38 -1.35 7.48
N ASP A 20 -2.62 -0.89 7.29
CA ASP A 20 -3.58 -1.40 6.31
C ASP A 20 -3.99 -0.36 5.27
N ASP A 21 -4.49 -0.87 4.14
CA ASP A 21 -5.11 0.00 3.14
C ASP A 21 -6.50 0.41 3.65
N PRO A 22 -6.86 1.71 3.66
CA PRO A 22 -8.09 2.18 4.25
C PRO A 22 -9.31 1.57 3.57
N VAL A 23 -10.28 1.12 4.37
CA VAL A 23 -11.50 0.47 3.92
C VAL A 23 -12.66 1.45 4.02
N LEU A 24 -13.36 1.65 2.91
CA LEU A 24 -14.63 2.38 2.89
C LEU A 24 -15.75 1.48 3.41
N LEU A 25 -16.46 1.95 4.42
CA LEU A 25 -17.66 1.31 4.97
C LEU A 25 -18.91 2.09 4.58
N ARG A 26 -20.00 1.36 4.32
CA ARG A 26 -21.35 1.90 4.20
C ARG A 26 -21.90 2.31 5.57
N ALA A 27 -23.05 2.99 5.56
CA ALA A 27 -23.74 3.42 6.79
C ALA A 27 -24.11 2.25 7.74
N ASP A 28 -24.33 1.07 7.18
CA ASP A 28 -24.63 -0.16 7.92
C ASP A 28 -23.37 -0.90 8.44
N GLY A 29 -22.17 -0.35 8.20
CA GLY A 29 -20.90 -0.93 8.61
C GLY A 29 -20.33 -1.98 7.66
N THR A 30 -21.01 -2.30 6.55
CA THR A 30 -20.50 -3.24 5.56
C THR A 30 -19.44 -2.58 4.66
N PRO A 31 -18.38 -3.31 4.25
CA PRO A 31 -17.35 -2.77 3.37
C PRO A 31 -17.87 -2.52 1.96
N VAL A 32 -17.43 -1.43 1.34
CA VAL A 32 -17.66 -1.13 -0.07
C VAL A 32 -16.62 -1.86 -0.90
N ASP A 33 -17.06 -2.71 -1.82
CA ASP A 33 -16.18 -3.44 -2.75
C ASP A 33 -15.67 -2.54 -3.90
N THR A 34 -14.95 -1.46 -3.56
CA THR A 34 -14.34 -0.54 -4.54
C THR A 34 -13.31 -1.21 -5.43
N TRP A 35 -12.76 -2.35 -5.00
CA TRP A 35 -11.75 -3.12 -5.71
C TRP A 35 -12.29 -3.97 -6.86
N ARG A 36 -13.61 -4.15 -6.99
CA ARG A 36 -14.20 -5.03 -8.03
C ARG A 36 -14.31 -4.36 -9.41
N GLU A 37 -14.20 -3.05 -9.51
CA GLU A 37 -14.32 -2.34 -10.79
C GLU A 37 -13.13 -2.65 -11.72
N GLY A 38 -13.35 -3.53 -12.70
CA GLY A 38 -12.35 -3.88 -13.72
C GLY A 38 -11.22 -4.80 -13.22
N TYR A 39 -11.36 -5.41 -12.04
CA TYR A 39 -10.35 -6.30 -11.47
C TYR A 39 -10.54 -7.75 -11.95
N PRO A 40 -9.48 -8.44 -12.42
CA PRO A 40 -9.61 -9.73 -13.10
C PRO A 40 -9.85 -10.93 -12.14
N TYR A 41 -9.82 -10.71 -10.82
CA TYR A 41 -9.96 -11.78 -9.83
C TYR A 41 -11.29 -11.67 -9.07
N ALA A 42 -11.90 -12.83 -8.78
CA ALA A 42 -13.19 -12.91 -8.10
C ALA A 42 -13.11 -12.55 -6.60
N GLU A 43 -11.93 -12.71 -6.00
CA GLU A 43 -11.67 -12.53 -4.57
C GLU A 43 -10.37 -11.74 -4.38
N ARG A 44 -10.28 -11.02 -3.26
CA ARG A 44 -9.03 -10.38 -2.83
C ARG A 44 -8.04 -11.44 -2.36
N LEU A 45 -6.74 -11.15 -2.48
CA LEU A 45 -5.71 -11.99 -1.90
C LEU A 45 -5.94 -12.12 -0.38
N ALA A 46 -5.93 -13.35 0.11
CA ALA A 46 -6.05 -13.62 1.55
C ALA A 46 -4.93 -12.92 2.32
N ARG A 47 -5.29 -12.38 3.49
CA ARG A 47 -4.41 -11.45 4.22
C ARG A 47 -3.12 -12.10 4.70
N ASP A 48 -3.21 -13.32 5.19
CA ASP A 48 -2.08 -14.14 5.63
C ASP A 48 -1.10 -14.44 4.50
N VAL A 49 -1.62 -14.75 3.30
CA VAL A 49 -0.82 -14.95 2.08
C VAL A 49 -0.12 -13.65 1.70
N TYR A 50 -0.87 -12.55 1.69
CA TYR A 50 -0.33 -11.22 1.40
C TYR A 50 0.83 -10.86 2.33
N ASP A 51 0.64 -10.96 3.64
CA ASP A 51 1.66 -10.56 4.63
C ASP A 51 2.91 -11.44 4.57
N ARG A 52 2.75 -12.75 4.36
CA ARG A 52 3.87 -13.67 4.16
C ARG A 52 4.68 -13.28 2.93
N ASP A 53 4.03 -13.10 1.79
CA ASP A 53 4.70 -12.83 0.53
C ASP A 53 5.34 -11.42 0.54
N LYS A 54 4.65 -10.43 1.13
CA LYS A 54 5.19 -9.09 1.42
C LYS A 54 6.50 -9.17 2.20
N ARG A 55 6.53 -9.96 3.27
CA ARG A 55 7.73 -10.11 4.12
C ARG A 55 8.90 -10.73 3.35
N LEU A 56 8.65 -11.75 2.53
CA LEU A 56 9.69 -12.38 1.70
C LEU A 56 10.25 -11.39 0.67
N LEU A 57 9.37 -10.63 0.00
CA LEU A 57 9.79 -9.61 -0.95
C LEU A 57 10.61 -8.49 -0.29
N GLN A 58 10.26 -8.07 0.93
CA GLN A 58 11.04 -7.10 1.71
C GLN A 58 12.46 -7.61 2.01
N ILE A 59 12.65 -8.92 2.24
CA ILE A 59 13.99 -9.51 2.41
C ILE A 59 14.79 -9.43 1.11
N GLU A 60 14.16 -9.70 -0.04
CA GLU A 60 14.83 -9.57 -1.34
C GLU A 60 15.19 -8.10 -1.66
N LEU A 61 14.35 -7.14 -1.27
CA LEU A 61 14.65 -5.72 -1.41
C LEU A 61 15.87 -5.29 -0.58
N LEU A 62 16.04 -5.83 0.63
CA LEU A 62 17.25 -5.61 1.42
C LEU A 62 18.50 -6.15 0.71
N LYS A 63 18.42 -7.36 0.14
CA LYS A 63 19.54 -7.92 -0.65
C LYS A 63 19.88 -7.05 -1.85
N LEU A 64 18.87 -6.54 -2.57
CA LEU A 64 19.06 -5.60 -3.67
C LEU A 64 19.77 -4.32 -3.19
N GLN A 65 19.31 -3.73 -2.08
CA GLN A 65 19.93 -2.54 -1.50
C GLN A 65 21.42 -2.78 -1.15
N HIS A 66 21.73 -3.90 -0.51
CA HIS A 66 23.11 -4.29 -0.19
C HIS A 66 23.97 -4.45 -1.45
N TRP A 67 23.42 -5.09 -2.49
CA TRP A 67 24.12 -5.26 -3.75
C TRP A 67 24.40 -3.93 -4.45
N VAL A 68 23.41 -3.02 -4.55
CA VAL A 68 23.57 -1.68 -5.13
C VAL A 68 24.68 -0.88 -4.41
N LYS A 69 24.70 -0.94 -3.07
CA LYS A 69 25.76 -0.30 -2.26
C LYS A 69 27.14 -0.89 -2.58
N ARG A 70 27.26 -2.22 -2.63
CA ARG A 70 28.53 -2.91 -2.93
C ARG A 70 29.02 -2.65 -4.36
N SER A 71 28.11 -2.61 -5.33
CA SER A 71 28.43 -2.42 -6.75
C SER A 71 28.65 -0.95 -7.13
N LYS A 72 28.42 -0.01 -6.19
CA LYS A 72 28.45 1.45 -6.41
C LYS A 72 27.53 1.91 -7.54
N GLN A 73 26.46 1.15 -7.79
CA GLN A 73 25.45 1.51 -8.79
C GLN A 73 24.43 2.49 -8.21
N LYS A 74 23.66 3.13 -9.09
CA LYS A 74 22.53 3.99 -8.73
C LYS A 74 21.25 3.32 -9.20
N LEU A 75 20.25 3.26 -8.34
CA LEU A 75 18.92 2.70 -8.63
C LEU A 75 17.87 3.81 -8.52
N VAL A 76 17.04 3.95 -9.54
CA VAL A 76 15.89 4.86 -9.56
C VAL A 76 14.65 4.04 -9.91
N ILE A 77 13.60 4.17 -9.09
CA ILE A 77 12.31 3.50 -9.31
C ILE A 77 11.26 4.60 -9.48
N VAL A 78 10.52 4.55 -10.58
CA VAL A 78 9.48 5.53 -10.90
C VAL A 78 8.12 4.85 -10.76
N PHE A 79 7.21 5.48 -10.00
CA PHE A 79 5.85 5.00 -9.78
C PHE A 79 4.87 5.94 -10.49
N GLU A 80 4.20 5.42 -11.52
CA GLU A 80 3.20 6.15 -12.31
C GLU A 80 1.78 5.63 -12.07
N GLY A 81 0.76 6.45 -12.36
CA GLY A 81 -0.64 6.10 -12.18
C GLY A 81 -1.55 7.30 -11.99
N ARG A 82 -2.87 7.09 -12.13
CA ARG A 82 -3.89 8.13 -11.94
C ARG A 82 -3.84 8.68 -10.51
N ASP A 83 -4.36 9.90 -10.34
CA ASP A 83 -4.48 10.47 -9.01
C ASP A 83 -5.37 9.55 -8.13
N ALA A 84 -5.03 9.43 -6.84
CA ALA A 84 -5.63 8.48 -5.89
C ALA A 84 -5.53 6.97 -6.22
N ALA A 85 -4.73 6.53 -7.21
CA ALA A 85 -4.58 5.10 -7.54
C ALA A 85 -3.77 4.26 -6.51
N GLY A 86 -3.49 4.78 -5.32
CA GLY A 86 -2.77 4.05 -4.27
C GLY A 86 -1.23 4.07 -4.36
N LYS A 87 -0.64 4.94 -5.19
CA LYS A 87 0.83 5.05 -5.36
C LYS A 87 1.59 5.29 -4.04
N GLY A 88 1.01 6.11 -3.15
CA GLY A 88 1.61 6.41 -1.84
C GLY A 88 1.71 5.20 -0.91
N GLY A 89 0.67 4.35 -0.89
CA GLY A 89 0.66 3.10 -0.09
C GLY A 89 1.71 2.11 -0.56
N THR A 90 1.87 1.95 -1.88
CA THR A 90 2.93 1.10 -2.47
C THR A 90 4.32 1.58 -2.09
N ILE A 91 4.57 2.90 -2.15
CA ILE A 91 5.86 3.49 -1.73
C ILE A 91 6.09 3.28 -0.23
N LYS A 92 5.07 3.49 0.62
CA LYS A 92 5.15 3.25 2.06
C LYS A 92 5.58 1.81 2.36
N ARG A 93 4.86 0.82 1.81
CA ARG A 93 5.15 -0.62 1.97
C ARG A 93 6.54 -1.02 1.47
N PHE A 94 7.02 -0.35 0.42
CA PHE A 94 8.37 -0.54 -0.13
C PHE A 94 9.46 0.01 0.81
N MET A 95 9.23 1.18 1.41
CA MET A 95 10.21 1.89 2.23
C MET A 95 10.24 1.45 3.70
N GLU A 96 9.15 0.89 4.23
CA GLU A 96 8.97 0.45 5.63
C GLU A 96 10.19 -0.29 6.22
N HIS A 97 10.85 -1.14 5.41
CA HIS A 97 11.98 -1.97 5.86
C HIS A 97 13.32 -1.62 5.20
N LEU A 98 13.38 -0.57 4.38
CA LEU A 98 14.62 -0.12 3.71
C LEU A 98 15.39 0.95 4.52
N ASN A 99 14.73 1.56 5.51
CA ASN A 99 15.27 2.63 6.34
C ASN A 99 15.87 2.11 7.66
N GLY A 100 16.95 1.33 7.57
CA GLY A 100 17.88 1.16 8.71
C GLY A 100 18.79 2.38 8.86
N PRO A 101 19.28 2.72 10.08
CA PRO A 101 19.89 4.01 10.36
C PRO A 101 21.05 4.27 9.41
N VAL A 102 20.98 5.43 8.75
CA VAL A 102 22.13 6.05 8.09
C VAL A 102 23.12 6.39 9.22
N LEU A 103 23.98 5.44 9.58
CA LEU A 103 25.21 5.75 10.29
C LEU A 103 26.13 6.40 9.27
N GLY A 104 26.01 7.72 9.18
CA GLY A 104 27.00 8.64 8.61
C GLY A 104 27.63 9.42 9.75
#